data_AF-A0A660PLK2-F1
#
_entry.id   AF-A0A660PLK2-F1
#
_cell.length_a   1.000
_cell.length_b   1.000
_cell.length_c   1.000
_cell.angle_alpha   90.00
_cell.angle_beta   90.00
_cell.angle_gamma   90.00
#
_symmetry.space_group_name_H-M   'P 1'
#
loop_
_entity.id
_entity.type
_entity.pdbx_description
1 polymer ?
#
loop_
_entity_poly.entity_id
_entity_poly.type
_entity_poly.pdbx_seq_one_letter_code
_entity_poly.pdbx_strand_id
1 'polypeptide(L)'
;QVFAEKTCEIRVSEITNSLDDDGVTKLVSGNTHRITMFWDASCADTACVNYAPSIALTMWSPDGAQWNHLQGAVTPAWKQFEFGQTFINHFYLDSTQWLLEDPATGPCRGNVGDSVAVLWATVAIFKGLTGGYTGDLTTLEFQSSEADKGKHICIDTVRVPGGTWGWWNASCGHIIPEWNVQTCYQIVAPVEPVAPAAIEDLGGN
;
A
#
# COMPACT_ATOMS: atom_id res chain seq x y z
N GLN A 1 -1.86 29.24 -22.61
CA GLN A 1 -2.74 28.72 -21.55
C GLN A 1 -1.93 27.67 -20.83
N VAL A 2 -1.57 27.89 -19.57
CA VAL A 2 -0.83 26.90 -18.77
C VAL A 2 -1.86 25.84 -18.38
N PHE A 3 -1.84 24.71 -19.06
CA PHE A 3 -2.61 23.55 -18.59
C PHE A 3 -1.92 23.06 -17.33
N ALA A 4 -2.67 22.97 -16.22
CA ALA A 4 -2.17 22.30 -15.04
C ALA A 4 -1.74 20.89 -15.46
N GLU A 5 -0.50 20.53 -15.11
CA GLU A 5 0.06 19.22 -15.36
C GLU A 5 -0.81 18.23 -14.58
N LYS A 6 -1.70 17.52 -15.28
CA LYS A 6 -2.49 16.45 -14.68
C LYS A 6 -1.62 15.22 -14.79
N THR A 7 -1.06 14.78 -13.68
CA THR A 7 -0.39 13.49 -13.63
C THR A 7 -1.34 12.45 -13.05
N CYS A 8 -1.39 11.27 -13.67
CA CYS A 8 -2.02 10.14 -13.03
C CYS A 8 -1.17 9.72 -11.84
N GLU A 9 -1.78 9.50 -10.69
CA GLU A 9 -1.07 9.27 -9.43
C GLU A 9 -1.65 8.05 -8.72
N ILE A 10 -0.77 7.33 -8.02
CA ILE A 10 -1.18 6.45 -6.92
C ILE A 10 -0.54 6.96 -5.65
N ARG A 11 -1.33 7.12 -4.58
CA ARG A 11 -0.85 7.57 -3.27
C ARG A 11 -1.55 6.84 -2.15
N VAL A 12 -0.96 6.89 -0.96
CA VAL A 12 -1.62 6.41 0.27
C VAL A 12 -2.70 7.40 0.67
N SER A 13 -3.94 6.92 0.87
CA SER A 13 -5.07 7.72 1.36
C SER A 13 -5.38 7.52 2.83
N GLU A 14 -5.18 6.31 3.34
CA GLU A 14 -5.51 5.95 4.71
C GLU A 14 -4.53 4.90 5.23
N ILE A 15 -4.20 4.97 6.51
CA ILE A 15 -3.52 3.91 7.25
C ILE A 15 -4.31 3.65 8.53
N THR A 16 -4.64 2.39 8.82
CA THR A 16 -5.27 2.01 10.08
C THR A 16 -4.23 1.74 11.17
N ASN A 17 -4.65 1.88 12.43
CA ASN A 17 -3.80 1.67 13.60
C ASN A 17 -2.50 2.49 13.52
N SER A 18 -2.64 3.72 13.05
CA SER A 18 -1.60 4.73 13.00
C SER A 18 -1.93 5.88 13.95
N LEU A 19 -0.92 6.69 14.24
CA LEU A 19 -1.09 7.99 14.88
C LEU A 19 -0.54 9.09 13.99
N ASP A 20 -1.14 10.27 14.07
CA ASP A 20 -0.60 11.49 13.49
C ASP A 20 0.21 12.22 14.57
N ASP A 21 1.48 12.49 14.29
CA ASP A 21 2.38 13.24 15.15
C ASP A 21 2.93 14.43 14.35
N ASP A 22 2.31 15.59 14.55
CA ASP A 22 2.59 16.83 13.82
C ASP A 22 2.57 16.68 12.29
N GLY A 23 1.55 15.99 11.76
CA GLY A 23 1.39 15.75 10.32
C GLY A 23 2.27 14.63 9.75
N VAL A 24 2.98 13.90 10.61
CA VAL A 24 3.74 12.70 10.24
C VAL A 24 2.98 11.47 10.73
N THR A 25 2.55 10.63 9.79
CA THR A 25 1.91 9.35 10.13
C THR A 25 2.93 8.35 10.69
N LYS A 26 2.61 7.74 11.83
CA LYS A 26 3.42 6.70 12.50
C LYS A 26 2.57 5.46 12.74
N LEU A 27 3.20 4.28 12.76
CA LEU A 27 2.54 2.99 12.97
C LEU A 27 2.52 2.64 14.46
N VAL A 28 1.36 2.34 15.02
CA VAL A 28 1.27 1.88 16.40
C VAL A 28 1.72 0.42 16.48
N SER A 29 2.78 0.15 17.23
CA SER A 29 3.40 -1.17 17.35
C SER A 29 2.41 -2.27 17.75
N GLY A 30 2.74 -3.51 17.39
CA GLY A 30 1.98 -4.71 17.78
C GLY A 30 0.65 -4.91 17.05
N ASN A 31 0.24 -3.97 16.20
CA ASN A 31 -1.03 -4.00 15.48
C ASN A 31 -0.92 -4.47 14.04
N THR A 32 -2.04 -4.93 13.50
CA THR A 32 -2.25 -5.08 12.06
C THR A 32 -2.59 -3.73 11.46
N HIS A 33 -1.83 -3.31 10.45
CA HIS A 33 -2.04 -2.09 9.70
C HIS A 33 -2.64 -2.41 8.34
N ARG A 34 -3.56 -1.56 7.89
CA ARG A 34 -4.07 -1.58 6.53
C ARG A 34 -3.81 -0.23 5.89
N ILE A 35 -3.06 -0.24 4.80
CA ILE A 35 -2.81 0.91 3.94
C ILE A 35 -3.77 0.86 2.76
N THR A 36 -4.59 1.90 2.62
CA THR A 36 -5.47 2.10 1.47
C THR A 36 -4.77 2.99 0.45
N MET A 37 -4.81 2.59 -0.82
CA MET A 37 -4.25 3.37 -1.92
C MET A 37 -5.35 4.02 -2.75
N PHE A 38 -5.22 5.33 -2.91
CA PHE A 38 -6.00 6.15 -3.82
C PHE A 38 -5.36 6.15 -5.20
N TRP A 39 -6.20 6.02 -6.22
CA TRP A 39 -5.80 6.04 -7.62
C TRP A 39 -6.46 7.21 -8.31
N ASP A 40 -5.65 8.02 -8.98
CA ASP A 40 -6.06 9.14 -9.81
C ASP A 40 -5.71 8.87 -11.27
N ALA A 41 -6.72 8.53 -12.07
CA ALA A 41 -6.60 8.36 -13.50
C ALA A 41 -7.09 9.58 -14.29
N SER A 42 -7.14 10.78 -13.68
CA SER A 42 -7.65 12.00 -14.32
C SER A 42 -6.79 12.54 -15.46
N CYS A 43 -5.54 12.09 -15.58
CA CYS A 43 -4.69 12.36 -16.74
C CYS A 43 -5.05 11.50 -17.95
N ALA A 44 -5.70 10.35 -17.74
CA ALA A 44 -6.08 9.44 -18.80
C ALA A 44 -7.26 10.01 -19.59
N ASP A 45 -7.23 9.84 -20.91
CA ASP A 45 -8.35 10.21 -21.77
C ASP A 45 -9.62 9.45 -21.34
N THR A 46 -10.70 10.17 -21.06
CA THR A 46 -11.98 9.60 -20.63
C THR A 46 -12.71 8.84 -21.75
N ALA A 47 -12.32 9.08 -23.01
CA ALA A 47 -12.76 8.25 -24.14
C ALA A 47 -12.07 6.86 -24.14
N CYS A 48 -10.95 6.73 -23.43
CA CYS A 48 -10.24 5.47 -23.28
C CYS A 48 -10.79 4.67 -22.11
N VAL A 49 -11.36 3.53 -22.45
CA VAL A 49 -11.88 2.53 -21.51
C VAL A 49 -11.00 1.29 -21.54
N ASN A 50 -10.97 0.53 -20.45
CA ASN A 50 -10.32 -0.77 -20.34
C ASN A 50 -8.80 -0.72 -20.12
N TYR A 51 -8.32 0.20 -19.30
CA TYR A 51 -6.95 0.10 -18.80
C TYR A 51 -6.81 -1.14 -17.89
N ALA A 52 -5.84 -1.99 -18.20
CA ALA A 52 -5.44 -3.15 -17.41
C ALA A 52 -4.22 -2.79 -16.53
N PRO A 53 -4.42 -2.48 -15.24
CA PRO A 53 -3.31 -2.16 -14.35
C PRO A 53 -2.40 -3.34 -14.05
N SER A 54 -1.11 -3.07 -14.01
CA SER A 54 -0.06 -3.87 -13.39
C SER A 54 0.74 -2.96 -12.45
N ILE A 55 0.79 -3.31 -11.17
CA ILE A 55 1.36 -2.49 -10.10
C ILE A 55 2.11 -3.39 -9.15
N ALA A 56 3.35 -3.02 -8.89
CA ALA A 56 4.25 -3.71 -8.00
C ALA A 56 4.72 -2.76 -6.91
N LEU A 57 4.43 -3.11 -5.65
CA LEU A 57 4.95 -2.39 -4.49
C LEU A 57 5.81 -3.32 -3.67
N THR A 58 6.86 -2.74 -3.11
CA THR A 58 7.71 -3.38 -2.11
C THR A 58 7.57 -2.72 -0.77
N MET A 59 7.67 -3.54 0.26
CA MET A 59 7.77 -3.13 1.64
C MET A 59 9.08 -3.68 2.21
N TRP A 60 9.82 -2.82 2.89
CA TRP A 60 11.14 -3.13 3.45
C TRP A 60 11.40 -2.27 4.69
N SER A 61 12.46 -2.59 5.42
CA SER A 61 12.88 -1.77 6.58
C SER A 61 14.36 -1.39 6.50
N PRO A 62 14.71 -0.09 6.62
CA PRO A 62 16.10 0.36 6.60
C PRO A 62 16.88 0.01 7.87
N ASP A 63 16.19 -0.21 8.98
CA ASP A 63 16.76 -0.45 10.31
C ASP A 63 16.33 -1.81 10.89
N GLY A 64 15.84 -2.70 10.03
CA GLY A 64 15.58 -4.09 10.35
C GLY A 64 14.36 -4.32 11.24
N ALA A 65 13.30 -3.53 11.07
CA ALA A 65 11.97 -3.86 11.57
C ALA A 65 11.47 -5.16 10.94
N GLN A 66 10.71 -5.92 11.72
CA GLN A 66 10.07 -7.15 11.29
C GLN A 66 8.58 -6.91 11.03
N TRP A 67 8.03 -7.72 10.14
CA TRP A 67 6.59 -7.85 9.92
C TRP A 67 6.29 -9.33 9.71
N ASN A 68 5.21 -9.82 10.29
CA ASN A 68 4.92 -11.25 10.26
C ASN A 68 4.14 -11.68 9.02
N HIS A 69 3.55 -10.75 8.26
CA HIS A 69 2.87 -11.03 7.01
C HIS A 69 2.73 -9.78 6.13
N LEU A 70 2.59 -9.95 4.81
CA LEU A 70 2.12 -8.92 3.88
C LEU A 70 1.03 -9.50 2.97
N GLN A 71 -0.10 -8.83 2.88
CA GLN A 71 -1.24 -9.22 2.07
C GLN A 71 -1.72 -8.07 1.18
N GLY A 72 -1.85 -8.32 -0.13
CA GLY A 72 -2.55 -7.45 -1.06
C GLY A 72 -4.02 -7.79 -1.20
N ALA A 73 -4.87 -6.78 -1.33
CA ALA A 73 -6.28 -6.94 -1.71
C ALA A 73 -6.77 -5.78 -2.58
N VAL A 74 -8.01 -5.91 -3.06
CA VAL A 74 -8.71 -4.89 -3.86
C VAL A 74 -9.96 -4.44 -3.12
N THR A 75 -10.34 -3.16 -3.26
CA THR A 75 -11.55 -2.62 -2.63
C THR A 75 -12.81 -3.08 -3.37
N PRO A 76 -14.02 -2.92 -2.80
CA PRO A 76 -15.27 -3.22 -3.50
C PRO A 76 -15.42 -2.46 -4.83
N ALA A 77 -14.83 -1.27 -4.97
CA ALA A 77 -14.84 -0.49 -6.20
C ALA A 77 -14.24 -1.26 -7.38
N TRP A 78 -13.29 -2.17 -7.13
CA TRP A 78 -12.66 -3.00 -8.16
C TRP A 78 -13.68 -3.79 -8.99
N LYS A 79 -14.78 -4.23 -8.39
CA LYS A 79 -15.83 -5.02 -9.05
C LYS A 79 -16.49 -4.27 -10.21
N GLN A 80 -16.52 -2.94 -10.19
CA GLN A 80 -17.17 -2.14 -11.23
C GLN A 80 -16.44 -2.20 -12.58
N PHE A 81 -15.17 -2.62 -12.57
CA PHE A 81 -14.31 -2.66 -13.75
C PHE A 81 -14.33 -3.98 -14.49
N GLU A 82 -15.08 -4.99 -14.00
CA GLU A 82 -15.31 -6.29 -14.66
C GLU A 82 -14.06 -6.87 -15.36
N PHE A 83 -12.90 -6.79 -14.68
CA PHE A 83 -11.65 -7.39 -15.18
C PHE A 83 -11.86 -8.88 -15.44
N GLY A 84 -11.39 -9.35 -16.60
CA GLY A 84 -11.52 -10.76 -16.97
C GLY A 84 -10.76 -11.67 -16.01
N GLN A 85 -9.57 -11.22 -15.59
CA GLN A 85 -8.77 -11.86 -14.55
C GLN A 85 -8.05 -10.81 -13.71
N THR A 86 -8.00 -11.01 -12.39
CA THR A 86 -7.17 -10.24 -11.45
C THR A 86 -6.26 -11.21 -10.72
N PHE A 87 -4.97 -10.92 -10.72
CA PHE A 87 -3.93 -11.67 -10.04
C PHE A 87 -3.37 -10.79 -8.94
N ILE A 88 -3.24 -11.37 -7.75
CA ILE A 88 -2.52 -10.77 -6.63
C ILE A 88 -1.47 -11.79 -6.25
N ASN A 89 -0.21 -11.47 -6.54
CA ASN A 89 0.93 -12.31 -6.23
C ASN A 89 1.80 -11.65 -5.18
N HIS A 90 2.38 -12.46 -4.32
CA HIS A 90 3.22 -11.99 -3.23
C HIS A 90 4.62 -12.58 -3.38
N PHE A 91 5.62 -11.78 -3.03
CA PHE A 91 7.02 -12.13 -3.21
C PHE A 91 7.84 -11.77 -1.97
N TYR A 92 8.94 -12.47 -1.77
CA TYR A 92 9.99 -12.09 -0.84
C TYR A 92 11.33 -12.02 -1.57
N LEU A 93 12.23 -11.16 -1.08
CA LEU A 93 13.57 -11.00 -1.59
C LEU A 93 14.52 -11.92 -0.82
N ASP A 94 15.00 -12.97 -1.47
CA ASP A 94 16.09 -13.81 -0.95
C ASP A 94 17.41 -13.34 -1.54
N SER A 95 18.24 -12.71 -0.69
CA SER A 95 19.59 -12.20 -1.01
C SER A 95 19.59 -11.16 -2.15
N THR A 96 19.39 -11.58 -3.40
CA THR A 96 19.31 -10.72 -4.59
C THR A 96 18.17 -11.11 -5.54
N GLN A 97 17.36 -12.12 -5.20
CA GLN A 97 16.34 -12.66 -6.08
C GLN A 97 14.97 -12.58 -5.42
N TRP A 98 14.03 -12.01 -6.16
CA TRP A 98 12.61 -12.09 -5.81
C TRP A 98 12.07 -13.49 -6.09
N LEU A 99 11.50 -14.11 -5.07
CA LEU A 99 10.87 -15.42 -5.13
C LEU A 99 9.37 -15.28 -4.87
N LEU A 100 8.56 -16.05 -5.61
CA LEU A 100 7.13 -16.12 -5.40
C LEU A 100 6.86 -16.84 -4.07
N GLU A 101 6.01 -16.27 -3.22
CA GLU A 101 5.53 -16.94 -2.01
C GLU A 101 4.47 -17.98 -2.39
N ASP A 102 4.49 -19.14 -1.73
CA ASP A 102 3.41 -20.11 -1.89
C ASP A 102 2.16 -19.59 -1.16
N PRO A 103 1.08 -19.22 -1.87
CA PRO A 103 -0.14 -18.71 -1.23
C PRO A 103 -0.81 -19.75 -0.32
N ALA A 104 -0.50 -21.05 -0.47
CA ALA A 104 -0.99 -22.09 0.43
C ALA A 104 -0.32 -22.04 1.81
N THR A 105 0.83 -21.37 1.92
CA THR A 105 1.58 -21.24 3.19
C THR A 105 1.23 -19.97 3.96
N GLY A 106 0.30 -19.16 3.43
CA GLY A 106 -0.10 -17.88 4.02
C GLY A 106 0.61 -16.69 3.37
N PRO A 107 0.45 -15.48 3.93
CA PRO A 107 1.05 -14.28 3.37
C PRO A 107 2.57 -14.21 3.61
N CYS A 108 3.28 -13.34 2.88
CA CYS A 108 4.74 -13.28 2.87
C CYS A 108 5.37 -13.06 4.25
N ARG A 109 6.35 -13.89 4.60
CA ARG A 109 7.14 -13.73 5.84
C ARG A 109 8.07 -12.52 5.71
N GLY A 110 8.13 -11.67 6.74
CA GLY A 110 9.16 -10.64 6.85
C GLY A 110 10.17 -10.98 7.93
N ASN A 111 11.36 -11.46 7.56
CA ASN A 111 12.46 -11.52 8.53
C ASN A 111 13.20 -10.18 8.59
N VAL A 112 14.09 -10.06 9.58
CA VAL A 112 14.93 -8.87 9.76
C VAL A 112 15.76 -8.60 8.51
N GLY A 113 15.59 -7.41 7.92
CA GLY A 113 16.36 -6.96 6.77
C GLY A 113 15.86 -7.49 5.43
N ASP A 114 14.78 -8.28 5.41
CA ASP A 114 14.17 -8.75 4.18
C ASP A 114 13.41 -7.63 3.48
N SER A 115 13.06 -7.86 2.21
CA SER A 115 12.07 -7.06 1.50
C SER A 115 10.98 -8.00 1.00
N VAL A 116 9.74 -7.56 1.08
CA VAL A 116 8.59 -8.28 0.53
C VAL A 116 7.90 -7.42 -0.52
N ALA A 117 7.14 -8.04 -1.41
CA ALA A 117 6.45 -7.34 -2.46
C ALA A 117 5.06 -7.90 -2.73
N VAL A 118 4.19 -7.06 -3.28
CA VAL A 118 2.90 -7.45 -3.84
C VAL A 118 2.79 -6.91 -5.25
N LEU A 119 2.33 -7.78 -6.15
CA LEU A 119 1.97 -7.45 -7.53
C LEU A 119 0.46 -7.61 -7.70
N TRP A 120 -0.22 -6.52 -8.04
CA TRP A 120 -1.54 -6.59 -8.66
C TRP A 120 -1.36 -6.56 -10.17
N ALA A 121 -1.93 -7.52 -10.88
CA ALA A 121 -1.97 -7.52 -12.34
C ALA A 121 -3.36 -7.91 -12.82
N THR A 122 -3.84 -7.29 -13.89
CA THR A 122 -5.13 -7.65 -14.49
C THR A 122 -5.04 -7.91 -15.98
N VAL A 123 -6.02 -8.65 -16.47
CA VAL A 123 -6.35 -8.71 -17.89
C VAL A 123 -7.75 -8.12 -18.05
N ALA A 124 -7.83 -6.98 -18.73
CA ALA A 124 -9.10 -6.35 -19.11
C ALA A 124 -9.54 -6.93 -20.47
N ILE A 125 -10.59 -7.75 -20.46
CA ILE A 125 -11.13 -8.40 -21.68
C ILE A 125 -12.41 -7.70 -22.16
N PHE A 126 -13.28 -7.31 -21.23
CA PHE A 126 -14.57 -6.69 -21.55
C PHE A 126 -14.64 -5.27 -21.02
N LYS A 127 -14.19 -5.09 -19.79
CA LYS A 127 -14.12 -3.83 -19.08
C LYS A 127 -12.82 -3.77 -18.28
N GLY A 128 -12.36 -2.57 -17.96
CA GLY A 128 -11.20 -2.34 -17.10
C GLY A 128 -11.28 -0.97 -16.46
N LEU A 129 -10.17 -0.49 -15.92
CA LEU A 129 -10.10 0.83 -15.32
C LEU A 129 -10.42 1.89 -16.38
N THR A 130 -11.34 2.80 -16.07
CA THR A 130 -11.75 3.88 -16.98
C THR A 130 -10.84 5.09 -16.79
N GLY A 131 -10.51 5.78 -17.88
CA GLY A 131 -9.89 7.10 -17.76
C GLY A 131 -10.78 8.05 -16.95
N GLY A 132 -10.17 8.90 -16.12
CA GLY A 132 -10.89 9.79 -15.21
C GLY A 132 -11.33 9.15 -13.88
N TYR A 133 -11.04 7.87 -13.61
CA TYR A 133 -11.34 7.29 -12.30
C TYR A 133 -10.57 7.99 -11.18
N THR A 134 -11.25 8.27 -10.07
CA THR A 134 -10.64 8.81 -8.86
C THR A 134 -11.22 8.09 -7.64
N GLY A 135 -10.41 7.36 -6.89
CA GLY A 135 -10.89 6.68 -5.69
C GLY A 135 -9.95 5.60 -5.13
N ASP A 136 -10.35 5.05 -3.99
CA ASP A 136 -9.61 3.97 -3.32
C ASP A 136 -9.86 2.62 -4.00
N LEU A 137 -8.77 1.94 -4.37
CA LEU A 137 -8.86 0.79 -5.26
C LEU A 137 -8.10 -0.45 -4.78
N THR A 138 -6.99 -0.29 -4.09
CA THR A 138 -6.18 -1.39 -3.56
C THR A 138 -5.81 -1.17 -2.10
N THR A 139 -5.50 -2.26 -1.40
CA THR A 139 -5.05 -2.20 -0.02
C THR A 139 -3.87 -3.13 0.22
N LEU A 140 -2.97 -2.72 1.11
CA LEU A 140 -1.91 -3.55 1.69
C LEU A 140 -2.19 -3.76 3.17
N GLU A 141 -2.06 -4.98 3.66
CA GLU A 141 -2.18 -5.33 5.07
C GLU A 141 -0.90 -6.02 5.56
N PHE A 142 -0.40 -5.59 6.72
CA PHE A 142 0.76 -6.19 7.38
C PHE A 142 0.65 -5.95 8.89
N GLN A 143 1.40 -6.70 9.71
CA GLN A 143 1.44 -6.45 11.15
C GLN A 143 2.86 -6.13 11.63
N SER A 144 2.96 -5.05 12.40
CA SER A 144 4.20 -4.60 13.03
C SER A 144 4.45 -5.33 14.35
N SER A 145 5.72 -5.35 14.79
CA SER A 145 6.13 -5.95 16.06
C SER A 145 6.29 -4.90 17.17
N GLU A 146 5.89 -5.25 18.39
CA GLU A 146 6.20 -4.48 19.61
C GLU A 146 7.69 -4.31 19.86
N ALA A 147 8.51 -5.29 19.44
CA ALA A 147 9.96 -5.26 19.63
C ALA A 147 10.67 -4.25 18.71
N ASP A 148 9.98 -3.73 17.69
CA ASP A 148 10.55 -2.86 16.66
C ASP A 148 10.19 -1.39 16.83
N LYS A 149 9.76 -0.98 18.03
CA LYS A 149 9.56 0.43 18.38
C LYS A 149 10.81 1.26 18.09
N GLY A 150 10.60 2.40 17.43
CA GLY A 150 11.64 3.31 16.97
C GLY A 150 12.17 3.03 15.56
N LYS A 151 11.90 1.83 15.01
CA LYS A 151 12.31 1.43 13.66
C LYS A 151 11.31 1.87 12.58
N HIS A 152 11.61 1.63 11.31
CA HIS A 152 10.82 2.11 10.17
C HIS A 152 10.38 0.98 9.24
N ILE A 153 9.18 1.12 8.69
CA ILE A 153 8.70 0.35 7.54
C ILE A 153 8.53 1.31 6.37
N CYS A 154 9.18 1.01 5.26
CA CYS A 154 9.16 1.80 4.03
C CYS A 154 8.40 1.07 2.93
N ILE A 155 7.67 1.83 2.11
CA ILE A 155 6.95 1.35 0.94
C ILE A 155 7.43 2.11 -0.27
N ASP A 156 7.73 1.37 -1.33
CA ASP A 156 8.22 1.95 -2.58
C ASP A 156 7.77 1.12 -3.80
N THR A 157 7.91 1.71 -4.98
CA THR A 157 7.84 0.99 -6.25
C THR A 157 9.20 0.43 -6.59
N VAL A 158 9.26 -0.86 -6.90
CA VAL A 158 10.42 -1.44 -7.58
C VAL A 158 9.97 -2.43 -8.61
N ARG A 159 10.91 -2.84 -9.47
CA ARG A 159 10.67 -3.91 -10.43
C ARG A 159 10.63 -5.26 -9.72
N VAL A 160 9.44 -5.83 -9.57
CA VAL A 160 9.25 -7.23 -9.15
C VAL A 160 9.14 -8.15 -10.38
N PRO A 161 9.49 -9.45 -10.28
CA PRO A 161 9.36 -10.39 -11.38
C PRO A 161 7.92 -10.51 -11.88
N GLY A 162 7.77 -10.64 -13.20
CA GLY A 162 6.46 -10.86 -13.83
C GLY A 162 5.52 -9.64 -13.83
N GLY A 163 5.96 -8.49 -13.31
CA GLY A 163 5.18 -7.26 -13.26
C GLY A 163 5.90 -6.07 -13.88
N THR A 164 5.13 -5.14 -14.41
CA THR A 164 5.57 -3.79 -14.79
C THR A 164 4.73 -2.79 -14.04
N TRP A 165 5.24 -1.60 -13.78
CA TRP A 165 4.44 -0.51 -13.24
C TRP A 165 3.74 0.23 -14.39
N GLY A 166 2.41 0.12 -14.50
CA GLY A 166 1.64 0.83 -15.51
C GLY A 166 0.22 0.31 -15.75
N TRP A 167 -0.56 1.10 -16.48
CA TRP A 167 -1.93 0.82 -16.89
C TRP A 167 -1.98 0.70 -18.40
N TRP A 168 -2.29 -0.51 -18.89
CA TRP A 168 -2.16 -0.84 -20.31
C TRP A 168 -3.51 -0.84 -21.01
N ASN A 169 -3.58 -0.20 -22.17
CA ASN A 169 -4.74 -0.25 -23.06
C ASN A 169 -4.29 -0.49 -24.50
N ALA A 170 -4.93 -1.45 -25.18
CA ALA A 170 -4.56 -1.80 -26.56
C ALA A 170 -4.85 -0.67 -27.56
N SER A 171 -5.87 0.15 -27.31
CA SER A 171 -6.31 1.23 -28.22
C SER A 171 -5.67 2.58 -27.92
N CYS A 172 -5.39 2.85 -26.64
CA CYS A 172 -4.95 4.16 -26.17
C CYS A 172 -3.52 4.21 -25.65
N GLY A 173 -2.81 3.08 -25.65
CA GLY A 173 -1.44 2.99 -25.16
C GLY A 173 -1.36 2.73 -23.66
N HIS A 174 -0.24 3.12 -23.05
CA HIS A 174 0.05 2.85 -21.66
C HIS A 174 0.23 4.14 -20.85
N ILE A 175 -0.19 4.09 -19.60
CA ILE A 175 0.00 5.15 -18.62
C ILE A 175 0.90 4.58 -17.53
N ILE A 176 1.98 5.30 -17.21
CA ILE A 176 2.81 4.99 -16.04
C ILE A 176 2.41 6.01 -14.99
N PRO A 177 1.56 5.65 -14.00
CA PRO A 177 1.18 6.60 -12.97
C PRO A 177 2.41 6.96 -12.13
N GLU A 178 2.46 8.19 -11.64
CA GLU A 178 3.46 8.58 -10.66
C GLU A 178 3.18 7.90 -9.32
N TRP A 179 4.24 7.37 -8.72
CA TRP A 179 4.29 7.06 -7.30
C TRP A 179 5.17 8.10 -6.65
N ASN A 180 4.55 9.00 -5.89
CA ASN A 180 5.18 10.29 -5.64
C ASN A 180 6.35 10.26 -4.65
N VAL A 181 6.58 9.19 -3.88
CA VAL A 181 7.83 9.00 -3.09
C VAL A 181 7.86 7.63 -2.39
N GLN A 182 9.06 7.08 -2.19
CA GLN A 182 9.30 6.13 -1.11
C GLN A 182 8.78 6.72 0.20
N THR A 183 7.82 6.06 0.84
CA THR A 183 7.21 6.54 2.08
C THR A 183 7.61 5.64 3.23
N CYS A 184 8.18 6.20 4.29
CA CYS A 184 8.62 5.46 5.47
C CYS A 184 7.82 5.88 6.70
N TYR A 185 7.38 4.90 7.47
CA TYR A 185 6.62 5.10 8.69
C TYR A 185 7.39 4.58 9.89
N GLN A 186 7.58 5.43 10.90
CA GLN A 186 8.17 5.02 12.16
C GLN A 186 7.17 4.18 12.97
N ILE A 187 7.63 3.09 13.57
CA ILE A 187 6.87 2.29 14.53
C ILE A 187 7.01 2.92 15.91
N VAL A 188 5.90 3.18 16.59
CA VAL A 188 5.85 3.85 17.89
C VAL A 188 5.03 3.05 18.89
N ALA A 189 5.28 3.28 20.18
CA ALA A 189 4.48 2.68 21.23
C ALA A 189 3.01 3.11 21.13
N PRO A 190 2.06 2.28 21.60
CA PRO A 190 0.71 2.73 21.87
C PRO A 190 0.73 3.93 22.80
N VAL A 191 -0.12 4.93 22.52
CA VAL A 191 -0.34 6.02 23.48
C VAL A 191 -1.00 5.39 24.71
N GLU A 192 -0.29 5.40 25.84
CA GLU A 192 -0.88 4.94 27.09
C GLU A 192 -2.12 5.80 27.38
N PRO A 193 -3.26 5.20 27.76
CA PRO A 193 -4.40 5.99 28.20
C PRO A 193 -3.94 6.84 29.39
N VAL A 194 -4.05 8.16 29.26
CA VAL A 194 -3.75 9.07 30.36
C VAL A 194 -4.64 8.63 31.53
N ALA A 195 -4.02 8.12 32.59
CA ALA A 195 -4.76 7.74 33.78
C ALA A 195 -5.59 8.96 34.20
N PRO A 196 -6.90 8.81 34.50
CA PRO A 196 -7.69 9.95 34.97
C PRO A 196 -6.94 10.57 36.14
N ALA A 197 -6.76 11.89 36.09
CA ALA A 197 -6.12 12.62 37.18
C ALA A 197 -6.73 12.14 38.49
N ALA A 198 -5.90 11.65 39.41
CA ALA A 198 -6.37 11.25 40.72
C ALA A 198 -7.15 12.46 41.27
N ILE A 199 -8.45 12.28 41.52
CA ILE A 199 -9.24 13.29 42.21
C ILE A 199 -8.58 13.40 43.57
N GLU A 200 -7.82 14.48 43.80
CA GLU A 200 -7.35 14.79 45.14
C GLU A 200 -8.61 14.92 45.99
N ASP A 201 -8.80 13.94 46.87
CA ASP A 201 -9.81 13.96 47.90
C ASP A 201 -9.52 15.20 48.74
N LEU A 202 -10.24 16.29 48.46
CA LEU A 202 -10.26 17.48 49.28
C LEU A 202 -10.95 17.07 50.58
N GLY A 203 -10.19 16.39 51.44
CA GLY A 203 -10.60 15.96 52.76
C GLY A 203 -11.20 17.16 53.49
N GLY A 204 -12.52 17.14 53.59
CA GLY A 204 -13.29 18.12 54.34
C GLY A 204 -12.94 18.00 55.82
N ASN A 205 -12.49 19.11 56.39
CA ASN A 205 -12.48 19.38 57.83
C ASN A 205 -13.90 19.52 58.38
#